data_AF-A0A9E3WQ38-F1
#
_entry.id   AF-A0A9E3WQ38-F1
#
_cell.length_a   1.000
_cell.length_b   1.000
_cell.length_c   1.000
_cell.angle_alpha   90.00
_cell.angle_beta   90.00
_cell.angle_gamma   90.00
#
_symmetry.space_group_name_H-M   'P 1'
#
loop_
_entity.id
_entity.type
_entity.pdbx_description
1 polymer ?
#
loop_
_entity_poly.entity_id
_entity_poly.type
_entity_poly.pdbx_seq_one_letter_code
_entity_poly.pdbx_strand_id
1 'polypeptide(L)'
;MKKKDAESRTVPSVTKEQRGSGKDTVDAAHNHEARLSRVFDYQAKSLAKEDDLEANLGSINSGLMRIAIWLDEAVDQVLESGPRTVERLTRLLPAIDAHLRVTRQVDRFAQLEIRAVESRKPRMRSNAGDSLHTLNAPSLPLSQSEET
;
A
#
# COMPACT_ATOMS: atom_id res chain seq x y z
N MET A 1 25.20 -71.57 22.45
CA MET A 1 23.99 -70.82 22.86
C MET A 1 24.42 -69.68 23.77
N LYS A 2 24.42 -68.43 23.30
CA LYS A 2 24.66 -67.23 24.12
C LYS A 2 23.42 -66.35 24.00
N LYS A 3 22.68 -66.18 25.10
CA LYS A 3 21.52 -65.28 25.19
C LYS A 3 22.05 -63.84 25.26
N LYS A 4 21.49 -62.97 24.43
CA LYS A 4 21.72 -61.52 24.44
C LYS A 4 20.49 -60.90 25.08
N ASP A 5 20.66 -60.33 26.26
CA ASP A 5 19.64 -59.53 26.93
C ASP A 5 19.53 -58.18 26.22
N ALA A 6 18.32 -57.84 25.78
CA ALA A 6 17.98 -56.56 25.17
C ALA A 6 17.25 -55.72 26.21
N GLU A 7 17.93 -54.70 26.74
CA GLU A 7 17.35 -53.65 27.56
C GLU A 7 16.31 -52.88 26.75
N SER A 8 15.07 -52.96 27.22
CA SER A 8 13.94 -52.18 26.72
C SER A 8 14.06 -50.75 27.26
N ARG A 9 14.46 -49.82 26.38
CA ARG A 9 14.36 -48.37 26.66
C ARG A 9 12.91 -47.93 26.56
N THR A 10 12.33 -47.62 27.70
CA THR A 10 11.06 -46.89 27.83
C THR A 10 11.27 -45.46 27.34
N VAL A 11 10.55 -45.07 26.29
CA VAL A 11 10.51 -43.69 25.79
C VAL A 11 9.42 -42.93 26.58
N PRO A 12 9.72 -41.77 27.18
CA PRO A 12 8.71 -41.00 27.89
C PRO A 12 7.76 -40.32 26.90
N SER A 13 6.46 -40.49 27.16
CA SER A 13 5.34 -39.85 26.47
C SER A 13 5.49 -38.34 26.45
N VAL A 14 5.58 -37.76 25.26
CA VAL A 14 5.49 -36.30 25.05
C VAL A 14 4.02 -35.90 25.18
N THR A 15 3.72 -35.24 26.29
CA THR A 15 2.46 -34.55 26.57
C THR A 15 2.22 -33.48 25.50
N LYS A 16 1.17 -33.64 24.69
CA LYS A 16 0.65 -32.59 23.81
C LYS A 16 0.05 -31.48 24.66
N GLU A 17 0.77 -30.38 24.85
CA GLU A 17 0.16 -29.11 25.25
C GLU A 17 -0.63 -28.54 24.06
N GLN A 18 -1.93 -28.81 24.04
CA GLN A 18 -2.91 -27.95 23.38
C GLN A 18 -3.11 -26.71 24.26
N ARG A 19 -2.35 -25.64 24.03
CA ARG A 19 -2.70 -24.31 24.54
C ARG A 19 -2.34 -23.25 23.50
N GLY A 20 -3.37 -22.51 23.09
CA GLY A 20 -3.22 -21.25 22.34
C GLY A 20 -3.66 -21.34 20.88
N SER A 21 -4.98 -21.25 20.62
CA SER A 21 -5.48 -21.03 19.25
C SER A 21 -6.69 -20.08 19.19
N GLY A 22 -7.16 -19.56 20.33
CA GLY A 22 -8.42 -18.79 20.38
C GLY A 22 -8.28 -17.28 20.60
N LYS A 23 -7.09 -16.78 20.94
CA LYS A 23 -6.89 -15.35 21.24
C LYS A 23 -6.40 -14.58 20.00
N ASP A 24 -5.47 -15.18 19.25
CA ASP A 24 -4.84 -14.54 18.09
C ASP A 24 -5.81 -14.32 16.92
N THR A 25 -6.81 -15.18 16.77
CA THR A 25 -7.83 -15.08 15.71
C THR A 25 -8.84 -13.96 15.96
N VAL A 26 -9.18 -13.69 17.23
CA VAL A 26 -10.12 -12.62 17.62
C VAL A 26 -9.47 -11.24 17.46
N ASP A 27 -8.19 -11.13 17.80
CA ASP A 27 -7.41 -9.89 17.67
C ASP A 27 -7.14 -9.54 16.19
N ALA A 28 -6.86 -10.54 15.34
CA ALA A 28 -6.69 -10.35 13.89
C ALA A 28 -8.00 -9.93 13.19
N ALA A 29 -9.12 -10.56 13.53
CA ALA A 29 -10.44 -10.20 12.99
C ALA A 29 -10.86 -8.78 13.41
N HIS A 30 -10.61 -8.39 14.67
CA HIS A 30 -10.84 -7.02 15.13
C HIS A 30 -9.97 -6.01 14.39
N ASN A 31 -8.72 -6.36 14.06
CA ASN A 31 -7.84 -5.50 13.28
C ASN A 31 -8.33 -5.31 11.84
N HIS A 32 -8.85 -6.39 11.22
CA HIS A 32 -9.41 -6.34 9.88
C HIS A 32 -10.64 -5.42 9.80
N GLU A 33 -11.63 -5.65 10.67
CA GLU A 33 -12.87 -4.85 10.69
C GLU A 33 -12.58 -3.37 10.95
N ALA A 34 -11.67 -3.07 11.89
CA ALA A 34 -11.22 -1.71 12.16
C ALA A 34 -10.54 -1.06 10.94
N ARG A 35 -9.72 -1.81 10.19
CA ARG A 35 -9.10 -1.31 8.94
C ARG A 35 -10.15 -1.00 7.88
N LEU A 36 -11.10 -1.90 7.64
CA LEU A 36 -12.18 -1.66 6.68
C LEU A 36 -13.04 -0.46 7.07
N SER A 37 -13.42 -0.35 8.35
CA SER A 37 -14.19 0.80 8.84
C SER A 37 -13.49 2.12 8.54
N ARG A 38 -12.18 2.22 8.79
CA ARG A 38 -11.41 3.43 8.46
C ARG A 38 -11.40 3.74 6.96
N VAL A 39 -11.35 2.72 6.11
CA VAL A 39 -11.39 2.92 4.65
C VAL A 39 -12.77 3.42 4.21
N PHE A 40 -13.86 2.91 4.80
CA PHE A 40 -15.21 3.42 4.54
C PHE A 40 -15.38 4.86 5.05
N ASP A 41 -14.86 5.18 6.24
CA ASP A 41 -14.88 6.55 6.76
C ASP A 41 -14.12 7.51 5.84
N TYR A 42 -12.95 7.09 5.35
CA TYR A 42 -12.19 7.86 4.38
C TYR A 42 -12.94 8.06 3.06
N GLN A 43 -13.59 7.00 2.54
CA GLN A 43 -14.41 7.09 1.33
C GLN A 43 -15.56 8.08 1.51
N ALA A 44 -16.30 7.97 2.62
CA ALA A 44 -17.41 8.88 2.92
C ALA A 44 -16.93 10.34 3.01
N LYS A 45 -15.82 10.60 3.70
CA LYS A 45 -15.21 11.94 3.77
C LYS A 45 -14.77 12.47 2.41
N SER A 46 -14.25 11.59 1.55
CA SER A 46 -13.79 11.97 0.21
C SER A 46 -14.97 12.33 -0.69
N LEU A 47 -16.03 11.53 -0.67
CA LEU A 47 -17.25 11.77 -1.45
C LEU A 47 -18.03 13.01 -0.99
N ALA A 48 -17.82 13.48 0.24
CA ALA A 48 -18.43 14.70 0.76
C ALA A 48 -17.70 15.98 0.33
N LYS A 49 -16.57 15.88 -0.38
CA LYS A 49 -15.83 17.06 -0.86
C LYS A 49 -16.58 17.73 -2.01
N GLU A 50 -16.61 19.06 -2.00
CA GLU A 50 -17.24 19.86 -3.06
C GLU A 50 -16.51 19.74 -4.41
N ASP A 51 -15.21 19.42 -4.36
CA ASP A 51 -14.42 19.30 -5.57
C ASP A 51 -14.48 17.88 -6.15
N ASP A 52 -15.05 17.78 -7.36
CA ASP A 52 -15.25 16.52 -8.07
C ASP A 52 -13.96 15.71 -8.26
N LEU A 53 -12.82 16.37 -8.52
CA LEU A 53 -11.56 15.67 -8.71
C LEU A 53 -11.08 15.06 -7.39
N GLU A 54 -11.19 15.79 -6.28
CA GLU A 54 -10.81 15.25 -4.97
C GLU A 54 -11.73 14.12 -4.51
N ALA A 55 -13.04 14.24 -4.77
CA ALA A 55 -13.99 13.18 -4.47
C ALA A 55 -13.68 11.91 -5.28
N ASN A 56 -13.37 12.06 -6.57
CA ASN A 56 -13.01 10.95 -7.44
C ASN A 56 -11.68 10.30 -7.04
N LEU A 57 -10.65 11.10 -6.74
CA LEU A 57 -9.35 10.58 -6.30
C LEU A 57 -9.51 9.78 -5.01
N GLY A 58 -10.21 10.32 -4.01
CA GLY A 58 -10.42 9.62 -2.75
C GLY A 58 -11.30 8.37 -2.88
N SER A 59 -12.29 8.38 -3.78
CA SER A 59 -13.08 7.19 -4.12
C SER A 59 -12.21 6.08 -4.71
N ILE A 60 -11.37 6.39 -5.70
CA ILE A 60 -10.44 5.43 -6.31
C ILE A 60 -9.45 4.90 -5.27
N ASN A 61 -8.87 5.80 -4.47
CA ASN A 61 -7.88 5.44 -3.47
C ASN A 61 -8.48 4.52 -2.39
N SER A 62 -9.71 4.78 -1.95
CA SER A 62 -10.44 3.90 -1.02
C SER A 62 -10.69 2.51 -1.61
N GLY A 63 -11.00 2.42 -2.91
CA GLY A 63 -11.12 1.15 -3.63
C GLY A 63 -9.81 0.36 -3.64
N LEU A 64 -8.68 1.03 -3.91
CA LEU A 64 -7.36 0.41 -3.87
C LEU A 64 -6.99 -0.07 -2.46
N MET A 65 -7.30 0.70 -1.42
CA MET A 65 -7.06 0.27 -0.03
C MET A 65 -7.85 -1.00 0.32
N ARG A 66 -9.10 -1.13 -0.13
CA ARG A 66 -9.90 -2.36 0.08
C ARG A 66 -9.29 -3.56 -0.62
N ILE A 67 -8.80 -3.39 -1.85
CA ILE A 67 -8.10 -4.47 -2.58
C ILE A 67 -6.82 -4.87 -1.83
N ALA A 68 -6.07 -3.89 -1.29
CA ALA A 68 -4.86 -4.18 -0.52
C ALA A 68 -5.16 -5.01 0.74
N ILE A 69 -6.23 -4.66 1.47
CA ILE A 69 -6.69 -5.43 2.64
C ILE A 69 -7.08 -6.86 2.23
N TRP A 70 -7.84 -7.03 1.16
CA TRP A 70 -8.24 -8.36 0.69
C TRP A 70 -7.04 -9.23 0.28
N LEU A 71 -6.03 -8.65 -0.38
CA LEU A 71 -4.81 -9.37 -0.73
C LEU A 71 -3.98 -9.77 0.50
N ASP A 72 -3.98 -8.94 1.54
CA ASP A 72 -3.36 -9.22 2.84
C ASP A 72 -3.99 -10.47 3.47
N GLU A 73 -5.33 -10.51 3.52
CA GLU A 73 -6.07 -11.67 4.04
C GLU A 73 -5.83 -12.94 3.23
N ALA A 74 -5.79 -12.84 1.90
CA ALA A 74 -5.53 -13.99 1.06
C ALA A 74 -4.13 -14.57 1.32
N VAL A 75 -3.14 -13.71 1.59
CA VAL A 75 -1.79 -14.16 1.99
C VAL A 75 -1.84 -14.81 3.38
N ASP A 76 -2.46 -14.16 4.36
CA ASP A 76 -2.54 -14.66 5.74
C ASP A 76 -3.27 -16.00 5.84
N GLN A 77 -4.43 -16.15 5.19
CA GLN A 77 -5.20 -17.40 5.17
C GLN A 77 -4.37 -18.56 4.61
N VAL A 78 -3.56 -18.31 3.58
CA VAL A 78 -2.66 -19.34 3.05
C VAL A 78 -1.50 -19.58 3.99
N LEU A 79 -0.94 -18.57 4.67
CA LEU A 79 0.12 -18.80 5.65
C LEU A 79 -0.37 -19.60 6.87
N GLU A 80 -1.64 -19.47 7.25
CA GLU A 80 -2.27 -20.17 8.37
C GLU A 80 -2.73 -21.60 8.04
N SER A 81 -3.27 -21.84 6.84
CA SER A 81 -3.99 -23.09 6.52
C SER A 81 -3.13 -24.34 6.25
N GLY A 82 -1.85 -24.36 6.67
CA GLY A 82 -1.01 -25.54 6.43
C GLY A 82 0.51 -25.34 6.62
N PRO A 83 1.32 -26.34 6.22
CA PRO A 83 2.76 -26.30 6.44
C PRO A 83 3.44 -25.19 5.63
N ARG A 84 4.45 -24.58 6.23
CA ARG A 84 5.27 -23.52 5.63
C ARG A 84 6.35 -24.12 4.73
N THR A 85 5.95 -24.55 3.53
CA THR A 85 6.88 -25.08 2.52
C THR A 85 7.23 -24.04 1.45
N VAL A 86 8.36 -24.23 0.79
CA VAL A 86 8.85 -23.33 -0.26
C VAL A 86 7.87 -23.31 -1.44
N GLU A 87 7.35 -24.46 -1.85
CA GLU A 87 6.41 -24.58 -2.98
C GLU A 87 5.13 -23.78 -2.73
N ARG A 88 4.66 -23.76 -1.48
CA ARG A 88 3.48 -23.00 -1.08
C ARG A 88 3.76 -21.50 -1.06
N LEU A 89 4.94 -21.10 -0.58
CA LEU A 89 5.37 -19.72 -0.65
C LEU A 89 5.51 -19.23 -2.10
N THR A 90 5.99 -20.09 -3.01
CA THR A 90 6.06 -19.75 -4.45
C THR A 90 4.67 -19.46 -5.03
N ARG A 91 3.63 -20.17 -4.59
CA ARG A 91 2.24 -19.90 -5.01
C ARG A 91 1.67 -18.58 -4.47
N LEU A 92 2.26 -18.04 -3.40
CA LEU A 92 1.87 -16.76 -2.81
C LEU A 92 2.51 -15.55 -3.50
N LEU A 93 3.62 -15.75 -4.22
CA LEU A 93 4.33 -14.65 -4.87
C LEU A 93 3.44 -13.77 -5.76
N PRO A 94 2.50 -14.30 -6.56
CA PRO A 94 1.60 -13.45 -7.35
C PRO A 94 0.70 -12.53 -6.50
N ALA A 95 0.19 -13.03 -5.36
CA ALA A 95 -0.64 -12.23 -4.46
C ALA A 95 0.18 -11.15 -3.74
N ILE A 96 1.41 -11.49 -3.32
CA ILE A 96 2.36 -10.53 -2.73
C ILE A 96 2.73 -9.45 -3.75
N ASP A 97 3.04 -9.83 -4.98
CA ASP A 97 3.36 -8.90 -6.06
C ASP A 97 2.19 -7.97 -6.38
N ALA A 98 0.96 -8.52 -6.42
CA ALA A 98 -0.26 -7.73 -6.58
C ALA A 98 -0.43 -6.74 -5.43
N HIS A 99 -0.24 -7.18 -4.18
CA HIS A 99 -0.34 -6.34 -3.00
C HIS A 99 0.64 -5.17 -3.08
N LEU A 100 1.92 -5.45 -3.37
CA LEU A 100 2.95 -4.41 -3.52
C LEU A 100 2.63 -3.41 -4.64
N ARG A 101 2.05 -3.88 -5.75
CA ARG A 101 1.63 -2.99 -6.85
C ARG A 101 0.49 -2.08 -6.42
N VAL A 102 -0.51 -2.61 -5.72
CA VAL A 102 -1.66 -1.85 -5.22
C VAL A 102 -1.20 -0.82 -4.18
N THR A 103 -0.35 -1.19 -3.23
CA THR A 103 0.19 -0.26 -2.22
C THR A 103 0.94 0.90 -2.88
N ARG A 104 1.77 0.63 -3.90
CA ARG A 104 2.42 1.71 -4.68
C ARG A 104 1.45 2.57 -5.48
N GLN A 105 0.26 2.07 -5.81
CA GLN A 105 -0.78 2.88 -6.45
C GLN A 105 -1.48 3.76 -5.40
N VAL A 106 -1.80 3.22 -4.23
CA VAL A 106 -2.34 3.99 -3.09
C VAL A 106 -1.43 5.18 -2.77
N ASP A 107 -0.12 4.95 -2.64
CA ASP A 107 0.85 6.03 -2.39
C ASP A 107 0.85 7.10 -3.48
N ARG A 108 0.75 6.68 -4.75
CA ARG A 108 0.70 7.60 -5.89
C ARG A 108 -0.58 8.44 -5.87
N PHE A 109 -1.73 7.85 -5.60
CA PHE A 109 -3.00 8.58 -5.51
C PHE A 109 -3.00 9.54 -4.31
N ALA A 110 -2.47 9.13 -3.15
CA ALA A 110 -2.31 10.01 -1.99
C ALA A 110 -1.43 11.24 -2.32
N GLN A 111 -0.34 11.06 -3.07
CA GLN A 111 0.49 12.18 -3.52
C GLN A 111 -0.23 13.10 -4.52
N LEU A 112 -1.05 12.53 -5.41
CA LEU A 112 -1.86 13.32 -6.35
C LEU A 112 -2.91 14.16 -5.62
N GLU A 113 -3.57 13.60 -4.59
CA GLU A 113 -4.51 14.33 -3.75
C GLU A 113 -3.84 15.53 -3.07
N ILE A 114 -2.65 15.35 -2.48
CA ILE A 114 -1.89 16.44 -1.85
C ILE A 114 -1.58 17.54 -2.87
N ARG A 115 -1.06 17.17 -4.05
CA ARG A 115 -0.70 18.13 -5.10
C ARG A 115 -1.93 18.86 -5.66
N ALA A 116 -3.06 18.18 -5.80
CA ALA A 116 -4.31 18.79 -6.25
C ALA A 116 -4.73 19.90 -5.28
N VAL A 117 -4.71 19.63 -3.97
CA VAL A 117 -5.01 20.61 -2.93
C VAL A 117 -4.01 21.77 -2.94
N GLU A 118 -2.71 21.49 -3.09
CA GLU A 118 -1.67 22.53 -3.13
C GLU A 118 -1.79 23.44 -4.36
N SER A 119 -2.09 22.88 -5.53
CA SER A 119 -2.23 23.65 -6.78
C SER A 119 -3.40 24.64 -6.76
N ARG A 120 -4.39 24.40 -5.90
CA ARG A 120 -5.61 25.21 -5.75
C ARG A 120 -5.49 26.29 -4.69
N LYS A 121 -4.46 26.23 -3.83
CA LYS A 121 -4.16 27.36 -2.95
C LYS A 121 -3.75 28.54 -3.85
N PRO A 122 -4.51 29.65 -3.88
CA PRO A 122 -4.12 30.79 -4.68
C PRO A 122 -2.74 31.21 -4.22
N ARG A 123 -1.77 31.18 -5.14
CA ARG A 123 -0.48 31.83 -4.92
C ARG A 123 -0.82 33.30 -4.71
N MET A 124 -0.92 33.74 -3.45
CA MET A 124 -0.79 35.15 -3.11
C MET A 124 0.62 35.53 -3.57
N ARG A 125 0.72 35.91 -4.85
CA ARG A 125 1.85 36.63 -5.37
C ARG A 125 1.93 37.88 -4.52
N SER A 126 2.93 37.93 -3.65
CA SER A 126 3.43 39.15 -3.06
C SER A 126 3.81 40.09 -4.20
N ASN A 127 2.83 40.84 -4.71
CA ASN A 127 3.04 42.04 -5.50
C ASN A 127 3.51 43.11 -4.51
N ALA A 128 4.78 43.04 -4.13
CA ALA A 128 5.47 44.10 -3.42
C ALA A 128 6.83 44.27 -4.09
N GLY A 129 6.85 45.18 -5.07
CA GLY A 129 8.08 45.78 -5.60
C GLY A 129 8.67 45.10 -6.83
N ASP A 130 8.03 45.26 -7.99
CA ASP A 130 8.79 45.32 -9.23
C ASP A 130 8.41 46.59 -10.00
N SER A 131 9.12 47.65 -9.64
CA SER A 131 9.22 48.90 -10.39
C SER A 131 10.62 49.43 -10.15
N LEU A 132 11.53 49.13 -11.07
CA LEU A 132 12.35 50.12 -11.79
C LEU A 132 13.44 49.41 -12.62
N HIS A 133 13.41 49.70 -13.93
CA HIS A 133 14.52 49.73 -14.89
C HIS A 133 15.45 48.52 -15.01
N THR A 134 15.47 47.90 -16.20
CA THR A 134 16.49 48.23 -17.21
C THR A 134 16.15 47.64 -18.57
N LEU A 135 16.07 48.52 -19.56
CA LEU A 135 16.14 48.19 -20.98
C LEU A 135 17.51 47.55 -21.25
N ASN A 136 17.54 46.30 -21.69
CA ASN A 136 18.71 45.81 -22.43
C ASN A 136 18.26 44.73 -23.42
N ALA A 137 17.95 45.17 -24.63
CA ALA A 137 17.85 44.28 -25.78
C ALA A 137 19.25 44.07 -26.35
N PRO A 138 19.63 42.83 -26.70
CA PRO A 138 20.57 42.62 -27.79
C PRO A 138 19.91 41.80 -28.91
N SER A 139 19.73 42.49 -30.03
CA SER A 139 20.00 42.09 -31.41
C SER A 139 19.67 40.65 -31.86
N LEU A 140 18.68 40.58 -32.75
CA LEU A 140 18.44 39.50 -33.72
C LEU A 140 19.70 39.18 -34.54
N PRO A 141 20.10 37.91 -34.70
CA PRO A 141 20.95 37.52 -35.82
C PRO A 141 20.12 37.52 -37.11
N LEU A 142 20.58 38.30 -38.08
CA LEU A 142 20.05 38.36 -39.44
C LEU A 142 20.06 36.97 -40.09
N SER A 143 18.95 36.64 -40.75
CA SER A 143 18.91 35.70 -41.87
C SER A 143 20.00 36.01 -42.89
N GLN A 144 20.77 35.00 -43.29
CA GLN A 144 21.36 34.96 -44.62
C GLN A 144 20.67 33.85 -45.41
N SER A 145 19.92 34.29 -46.42
CA SER A 145 19.40 33.54 -47.57
C SER A 145 20.57 32.92 -48.34
N GLU A 146 20.49 31.64 -48.74
CA GLU A 146 20.14 31.14 -50.09
C GLU A 146 21.23 31.31 -51.17
N GLU A 147 21.29 30.28 -52.04
CA GLU A 147 21.87 30.22 -53.39
C GLU A 147 23.42 30.14 -53.45
N THR A 148 24.07 29.15 -54.07
CA THR A 148 23.75 28.20 -55.16
C THR A 148 24.72 27.00 -55.10
#